data_AF-A0A151K3G9-F1
#
_entry.id   AF-A0A151K3G9-F1
#
_cell.length_a   1.000
_cell.length_b   1.000
_cell.length_c   1.000
_cell.angle_alpha   90.00
_cell.angle_beta   90.00
_cell.angle_gamma   90.00
#
_symmetry.space_group_name_H-M   'P 1'
#
loop_
_entity.id
_entity.type
_entity.pdbx_description
1 polymer ?
#
loop_
_entity_poly.entity_id
_entity_poly.type
_entity_poly.pdbx_seq_one_letter_code
_entity_poly.pdbx_strand_id
1 'polypeptide(L)'
;MDQVTLKHANLLILTGLTQTPTANPDTMLGELCMTVAVTLRAGGCVLIPCYPSGVVYDLFECLSTHLDKSGFTQVPLFFISPVAETSLAYSNILAEW
;
A
#
# COMPACT_ATOMS: atom_id res chain seq x y z
N MET A 1 15.95 -6.14 8.86
CA MET A 1 16.93 -5.31 9.61
C MET A 1 17.98 -6.23 10.19
N ASP A 2 19.26 -5.91 10.03
CA ASP A 2 20.35 -6.72 10.58
C ASP A 2 20.44 -6.55 12.11
N GLN A 3 20.09 -7.60 12.84
CA GLN A 3 20.10 -7.62 14.30
C GLN A 3 21.52 -7.65 14.90
N VAL A 4 22.55 -8.00 14.11
CA VAL A 4 23.93 -8.05 14.61
C VAL A 4 24.39 -6.68 15.08
N THR A 5 24.00 -5.62 14.36
CA THR A 5 24.33 -4.22 14.68
C THR A 5 23.72 -3.73 15.99
N LEU A 6 22.68 -4.40 16.49
CA LEU A 6 21.97 -4.05 17.72
C LEU A 6 22.49 -4.82 18.95
N LYS A 7 23.39 -5.79 18.77
CA LYS A 7 23.96 -6.56 19.88
C LYS A 7 24.72 -5.62 20.83
N HIS A 8 24.49 -5.80 22.13
CA HIS A 8 25.09 -5.01 23.21
C HIS A 8 24.63 -3.55 23.32
N ALA A 9 23.56 -3.13 22.60
CA ALA A 9 22.95 -1.84 22.85
C ALA A 9 22.50 -1.71 24.32
N ASN A 10 22.97 -0.66 25.02
CA ASN A 10 22.62 -0.44 26.43
C ASN A 10 21.22 0.17 26.61
N LEU A 11 20.71 0.85 25.58
CA LEU A 11 19.40 1.47 25.55
C LEU A 11 18.84 1.35 24.12
N LEU A 12 17.55 1.02 24.03
CA LEU A 12 16.82 1.02 22.77
C LEU A 12 15.61 1.95 22.89
N ILE A 13 15.56 2.98 22.05
CA ILE A 13 14.41 3.87 21.93
C ILE A 13 13.62 3.41 20.72
N LEU A 14 12.41 2.90 20.96
CA LEU A 14 11.53 2.40 19.92
C LEU A 14 10.45 3.43 19.59
N THR A 15 10.36 3.83 18.33
CA THR A 15 9.32 4.71 17.80
C THR A 15 8.66 4.04 16.60
N GLY A 16 7.33 4.08 16.49
CA GLY A 16 6.62 3.49 15.36
C GLY A 16 6.15 2.04 15.58
N LEU A 17 5.78 1.68 16.81
CA LEU A 17 5.14 0.39 17.08
C LEU A 17 3.74 0.34 16.49
N THR A 18 3.38 -0.77 15.86
CA THR A 18 2.01 -1.00 15.40
C THR A 18 1.03 -0.89 16.57
N GLN A 19 -0.07 -0.17 16.36
CA GLN A 19 -1.16 -0.06 17.33
C GLN A 19 -2.21 -1.17 17.13
N THR A 20 -2.02 -2.03 16.13
CA THR A 20 -2.94 -3.12 15.77
C THR A 20 -2.18 -4.45 15.70
N PRO A 21 -1.67 -4.96 16.84
CA PRO A 21 -0.75 -6.10 16.85
C PRO A 21 -1.40 -7.43 16.44
N THR A 22 -2.72 -7.52 16.48
CA THR A 22 -3.49 -8.72 16.08
C THR A 22 -3.96 -8.67 14.63
N ALA A 23 -3.79 -7.53 13.95
CA ALA A 23 -4.24 -7.37 12.57
C ALA A 23 -3.18 -7.92 11.61
N ASN A 24 -3.58 -8.85 10.75
CA ASN A 24 -2.72 -9.43 9.73
C ASN A 24 -2.80 -8.58 8.43
N PRO A 25 -1.70 -7.97 7.97
CA PRO A 25 -1.71 -7.11 6.79
C PRO A 25 -2.22 -7.81 5.52
N ASP A 26 -1.85 -9.07 5.29
CA ASP A 26 -2.26 -9.83 4.10
C ASP A 26 -3.77 -10.06 4.10
N THR A 27 -4.34 -10.34 5.27
CA THR A 27 -5.79 -10.54 5.42
C THR A 27 -6.54 -9.24 5.15
N MET A 28 -6.08 -8.12 5.73
CA MET A 28 -6.68 -6.80 5.50
C MET A 28 -6.61 -6.37 4.03
N LEU A 29 -5.48 -6.64 3.37
CA LEU A 29 -5.29 -6.34 1.95
C LEU A 29 -6.20 -7.21 1.07
N GLY A 30 -6.36 -8.49 1.43
CA GLY A 30 -7.32 -9.39 0.78
C GLY A 30 -8.77 -8.88 0.90
N GLU A 31 -9.18 -8.43 2.09
CA GLU A 31 -10.50 -7.85 2.33
C GLU A 31 -10.73 -6.56 1.51
N LEU A 32 -9.72 -5.69 1.43
CA LEU A 32 -9.76 -4.50 0.58
C LEU A 32 -9.98 -4.87 -0.88
N CYS A 33 -9.16 -5.77 -1.43
CA CYS A 33 -9.26 -6.25 -2.80
C CYS A 33 -10.65 -6.84 -3.11
N MET A 34 -11.17 -7.67 -2.22
CA MET A 34 -12.52 -8.23 -2.36
C MET A 34 -13.61 -7.16 -2.34
N THR A 35 -13.51 -6.18 -1.44
CA THR A 35 -14.46 -5.07 -1.35
C THR A 35 -14.48 -4.23 -2.63
N VAL A 36 -13.29 -3.94 -3.18
CA VAL A 36 -13.13 -3.25 -4.47
C VAL A 36 -13.81 -4.05 -5.59
N ALA A 37 -13.48 -5.34 -5.72
CA ALA A 37 -14.02 -6.19 -6.77
C ALA A 37 -15.55 -6.33 -6.71
N VAL A 38 -16.12 -6.47 -5.51
CA VAL A 38 -17.57 -6.53 -5.31
C VAL A 38 -18.24 -5.21 -5.71
N THR A 39 -17.65 -4.08 -5.31
CA THR A 39 -18.18 -2.75 -5.65
C THR A 39 -18.19 -2.51 -7.17
N LEU A 40 -17.09 -2.85 -7.84
CA LEU A 40 -16.98 -2.72 -9.31
C LEU A 40 -17.93 -3.67 -10.03
N ARG A 41 -18.12 -4.89 -9.53
CA ARG A 41 -19.07 -5.86 -10.11
C ARG A 41 -20.52 -5.37 -10.05
N ALA A 42 -20.85 -4.56 -9.05
CA ALA A 42 -22.15 -3.91 -8.92
C ALA A 42 -22.29 -2.64 -9.81
N GLY A 43 -21.27 -2.28 -10.58
CA GLY A 43 -21.24 -1.08 -11.41
C GLY A 43 -20.95 0.22 -10.64
N GLY A 44 -20.49 0.12 -9.39
CA GLY A 44 -20.13 1.26 -8.56
C GLY A 44 -18.70 1.78 -8.81
N CYS A 45 -18.34 2.85 -8.10
CA CYS A 45 -16.97 3.40 -8.07
C CYS A 45 -16.38 3.26 -6.67
N VAL A 46 -15.05 3.20 -6.59
CA VAL A 46 -14.31 3.11 -5.32
C VAL A 46 -13.47 4.37 -5.12
N LEU A 47 -13.53 4.94 -3.91
CA LEU A 47 -12.67 6.03 -3.47
C LEU A 47 -11.87 5.57 -2.25
N ILE A 48 -10.54 5.66 -2.31
CA ILE A 48 -9.64 5.27 -1.22
C ILE A 48 -8.85 6.50 -0.76
N PRO A 49 -9.23 7.13 0.35
CA PRO A 49 -8.43 8.17 0.98
C PRO A 49 -7.13 7.58 1.50
N CYS A 50 -6.00 8.13 1.08
CA CYS A 50 -4.67 7.65 1.46
C CYS A 50 -3.67 8.79 1.52
N TYR A 51 -2.51 8.52 2.12
CA TYR A 51 -1.38 9.45 2.13
C TYR A 51 -0.77 9.57 0.72
N PRO A 52 -0.12 10.71 0.40
CA PRO A 52 0.33 11.01 -0.95
C PRO A 52 1.56 10.20 -1.42
N SER A 53 2.18 9.41 -0.55
CA SER A 53 3.39 8.63 -0.83
C SER A 53 3.57 7.47 0.17
N GLY A 54 4.51 6.57 -0.09
CA GLY A 54 4.87 5.45 0.78
C GLY A 54 4.08 4.18 0.43
N VAL A 55 3.49 3.54 1.45
CA VAL A 55 2.77 2.25 1.34
C VAL A 55 1.64 2.23 0.30
N VAL A 56 1.19 3.41 -0.17
CA VAL A 56 0.20 3.52 -1.24
C VAL A 56 0.69 2.89 -2.56
N TYR A 57 2.01 2.86 -2.81
CA TYR A 57 2.55 2.25 -4.02
C TYR A 57 2.43 0.72 -4.01
N ASP A 58 2.66 0.08 -2.85
CA ASP A 58 2.42 -1.36 -2.67
C ASP A 58 0.92 -1.68 -2.85
N LEU A 59 0.04 -0.79 -2.35
CA LEU A 59 -1.41 -0.92 -2.56
C LEU A 59 -1.78 -0.84 -4.04
N PHE A 60 -1.18 0.08 -4.81
CA PHE A 60 -1.44 0.17 -6.24
C PHE A 60 -1.03 -1.09 -7.00
N GLU A 61 0.17 -1.62 -6.73
CA GLU A 61 0.63 -2.85 -7.36
C GLU A 61 -0.28 -4.03 -7.03
N CYS A 62 -0.65 -4.18 -5.75
CA CYS A 62 -1.54 -5.25 -5.31
C CYS A 62 -2.93 -5.14 -5.95
N LEU A 63 -3.53 -3.95 -5.93
CA LEU A 63 -4.86 -3.71 -6.50
C LEU A 63 -4.86 -3.88 -8.02
N SER A 64 -3.88 -3.34 -8.73
CA SER A 64 -3.78 -3.50 -10.18
C SER A 64 -3.71 -4.98 -10.55
N THR A 65 -2.83 -5.73 -9.88
CA THR A 65 -2.69 -7.18 -10.10
C THR A 65 -3.99 -7.94 -9.78
N HIS A 66 -4.70 -7.55 -8.73
CA HIS A 66 -5.96 -8.18 -8.35
C HIS A 66 -7.08 -7.88 -9.34
N LEU A 67 -7.18 -6.63 -9.83
CA LEU A 67 -8.16 -6.21 -10.83
C LEU A 67 -7.96 -6.95 -12.15
N ASP A 68 -6.71 -7.11 -12.59
CA ASP A 68 -6.38 -7.87 -13.80
C ASP A 68 -6.85 -9.33 -13.68
N LYS A 69 -6.54 -9.99 -12.55
CA LYS A 69 -6.96 -11.36 -12.26
C LYS A 69 -8.48 -11.51 -12.14
N SER A 70 -9.17 -10.43 -11.77
CA SER A 70 -10.63 -10.41 -11.57
C SER A 70 -11.42 -9.99 -12.81
N GLY A 71 -10.74 -9.74 -13.94
CA GLY A 71 -11.37 -9.34 -15.20
C GLY A 71 -11.71 -7.85 -15.32
N PHE A 72 -11.13 -7.01 -14.46
CA PHE A 72 -11.35 -5.56 -14.44
C PHE A 72 -10.22 -4.75 -15.12
N THR A 73 -9.55 -5.33 -16.12
CA THR A 73 -8.40 -4.71 -16.82
C THR A 73 -8.71 -3.36 -17.48
N GLN A 74 -9.99 -3.05 -17.72
CA GLN A 74 -10.44 -1.79 -18.32
C GLN A 74 -10.82 -0.72 -17.28
N VAL A 75 -10.79 -1.05 -15.98
CA VAL A 75 -11.12 -0.10 -14.92
C VAL A 75 -9.88 0.76 -14.64
N PRO A 76 -9.93 2.08 -14.88
CA PRO A 76 -8.78 2.95 -14.64
C PRO A 76 -8.55 3.16 -13.14
N LEU A 77 -7.28 3.24 -12.75
CA LEU A 77 -6.87 3.75 -11.43
C LEU A 77 -6.44 5.21 -11.57
N PHE A 78 -7.00 6.09 -10.74
CA PHE A 78 -6.63 7.51 -10.68
C PHE A 78 -6.00 7.83 -9.34
N PHE A 79 -4.86 8.53 -9.38
CA PHE A 79 -4.21 9.05 -8.18
C PHE A 79 -4.26 10.58 -8.17
N ILE A 80 -5.01 11.13 -7.22
CA ILE A 80 -5.30 12.56 -7.15
C ILE A 80 -4.52 13.18 -6.01
N SER A 81 -3.46 13.92 -6.34
CA SER A 81 -2.64 14.67 -5.38
C SER A 81 -1.89 15.78 -6.10
N PRO A 82 -1.72 16.98 -5.48
CA PRO A 82 -0.91 18.05 -6.06
C PRO A 82 0.58 17.68 -6.23
N VAL A 83 1.03 16.59 -5.59
CA VAL A 83 2.42 16.10 -5.64
C VAL A 83 2.52 14.69 -6.21
N ALA A 84 1.48 14.19 -6.88
CA ALA A 84 1.43 12.80 -7.39
C ALA A 84 2.63 12.46 -8.28
N GLU A 85 2.92 13.32 -9.26
CA GLU A 85 4.01 13.12 -10.22
C GLU A 85 5.38 13.16 -9.56
N THR A 86 5.64 14.18 -8.74
CA THR A 86 6.91 14.34 -8.03
C THR A 86 7.16 13.21 -7.04
N SER A 87 6.11 12.77 -6.34
CA SER A 87 6.20 11.66 -5.39
C SER A 87 6.58 10.36 -6.08
N LEU A 88 5.92 10.06 -7.21
CA LEU A 88 6.23 8.86 -8.00
C LEU A 88 7.64 8.91 -8.60
N ALA A 89 8.07 10.09 -9.08
CA ALA A 89 9.44 10.28 -9.56
C ALA A 89 10.47 9.98 -8.46
N TYR A 90 10.22 10.44 -7.22
CA TYR A 90 11.11 10.14 -6.10
C TYR A 90 11.16 8.65 -5.75
N SER A 91 10.03 7.96 -5.77
CA SER A 91 10.01 6.51 -5.56
C SER A 91 10.81 5.76 -6.62
N ASN A 92 10.78 6.21 -7.88
CA ASN A 92 11.52 5.58 -8.97
C ASN A 92 13.03 5.78 -8.89
N ILE A 93 13.51 6.96 -8.45
CA ILE A 93 14.96 7.22 -8.36
C ILE A 93 15.62 6.63 -7.11
N LEU A 94 14.83 6.23 -6.11
CA LEU A 94 15.30 5.65 -4.83
C LEU A 94 15.12 4.13 -4.77
N ALA A 95 15.00 3.45 -5.91
CA ALA A 95 14.71 2.01 -5.99
C ALA A 95 15.73 1.07 -5.31
N GLU A 96 16.92 1.57 -4.95
CA GLU A 96 17.96 0.81 -4.23
C GLU A 96 17.72 0.73 -2.70
N TRP A 97 16.69 1.43 -2.19
CA TRP A 97 16.35 1.54 -0.77
C TRP A 97 14.98 0.92 -0.48
#